data_AF-A0A4Q6B1Q5-F1
#
_entry.id   AF-A0A4Q6B1Q5-F1
#
_cell.length_a   1.000
_cell.length_b   1.000
_cell.length_c   1.000
_cell.angle_alpha   90.00
_cell.angle_beta   90.00
_cell.angle_gamma   90.00
#
_symmetry.space_group_name_H-M   'P 1'
#
loop_
_entity.id
_entity.type
_entity.pdbx_description
1 polymer ?
#
loop_
_entity_poly.entity_id
_entity_poly.type
_entity_poly.pdbx_seq_one_letter_code
_entity_poly.pdbx_strand_id
1 'polypeptide(L)'
;LGTDPGLNPSQLTLVAREKLREKYTAAQVGVTGANFIIADTGAIALTENEGNGRLSCAWPKTHIVVVGIEKVIPSLTDLSLFWPLLSTYGTGQRVTSYNSIISGPRQEGESDGPEEMYVILLDNGRTNILANPKSRESLYCIRCGACLNACPVYKNIGGHAYETTYSGPIGSVITPHLKKMNDWKHLSYASSLCGNCTEVCAVKINLHELLLENRHEAVEEGAAAMTERVAWKFWKTAMMSRRLMNTGSGKMKSWAVSNFVKDWSRHRADLQFPAKSFNQQWKERNNKRP
;
A
#
# COMPACT_ATOMS: atom_id res chain seq x y z
N LEU A 1 -26.56 -12.05 2.00
CA LEU A 1 -27.07 -13.06 2.96
C LEU A 1 -28.59 -13.26 2.90
N GLY A 2 -29.35 -12.47 2.12
CA GLY A 2 -30.80 -12.56 2.08
C GLY A 2 -31.44 -12.26 3.43
N THR A 3 -30.87 -11.30 4.15
CA THR A 3 -31.28 -10.90 5.50
C THR A 3 -32.27 -9.75 5.44
N ASP A 4 -33.17 -9.66 6.42
CA ASP A 4 -34.05 -8.52 6.61
C ASP A 4 -33.22 -7.22 6.77
N PRO A 5 -33.47 -6.16 5.98
CA PRO A 5 -32.79 -4.87 6.10
C PRO A 5 -32.92 -4.19 7.47
N GLY A 6 -33.94 -4.53 8.26
CA GLY A 6 -34.18 -3.95 9.59
C GLY A 6 -33.29 -4.52 10.71
N LEU A 7 -32.48 -5.54 10.44
CA LEU A 7 -31.62 -6.16 11.45
C LEU A 7 -30.47 -5.24 11.87
N ASN A 8 -30.22 -5.18 13.18
CA ASN A 8 -29.05 -4.50 13.71
C ASN A 8 -27.75 -5.29 13.43
N PRO A 9 -26.56 -4.67 13.58
CA PRO A 9 -25.28 -5.32 13.29
C PRO A 9 -25.06 -6.65 14.02
N SER A 10 -25.48 -6.75 15.29
CA SER A 10 -25.36 -7.98 16.08
C SER A 10 -26.23 -9.10 15.52
N GLN A 11 -27.48 -8.79 15.14
CA GLN A 11 -28.40 -9.75 14.53
C GLN A 11 -27.89 -10.23 13.16
N LEU A 12 -27.38 -9.32 12.33
CA LEU A 12 -26.76 -9.68 11.03
C LEU A 12 -25.59 -10.66 11.22
N THR A 13 -24.77 -10.43 12.24
CA THR A 13 -23.64 -11.29 12.58
C THR A 13 -24.10 -12.69 13.01
N LEU A 14 -25.18 -12.78 13.81
CA LEU A 14 -25.75 -14.06 14.22
C LEU A 14 -26.28 -14.86 13.03
N VAL A 15 -27.00 -14.22 12.10
CA VAL A 15 -27.48 -14.89 10.88
C VAL A 15 -26.32 -15.38 10.01
N ALA A 16 -25.25 -14.58 9.88
CA ALA A 16 -24.05 -15.02 9.18
C ALA A 16 -23.41 -16.23 9.88
N ARG A 17 -23.30 -16.21 11.20
CA ARG A 17 -22.72 -17.29 12.00
C ARG A 17 -23.49 -18.60 11.85
N GLU A 18 -24.81 -18.55 11.88
CA GLU A 18 -25.67 -19.72 11.67
C GLU A 18 -25.46 -20.31 10.27
N LYS A 19 -25.61 -19.49 9.22
CA LYS A 19 -25.45 -19.95 7.82
C LYS A 19 -24.06 -20.46 7.49
N LEU A 20 -23.02 -19.89 8.08
CA LEU A 20 -21.64 -20.28 7.80
C LEU A 20 -21.22 -21.51 8.62
N ARG A 21 -21.86 -21.80 9.76
CA ARG A 21 -21.47 -22.92 10.64
C ARG A 21 -21.48 -24.25 9.91
N GLU A 22 -22.59 -24.55 9.23
CA GLU A 22 -22.76 -25.79 8.46
C GLU A 22 -21.71 -25.92 7.35
N LYS A 23 -21.35 -24.79 6.71
CA LYS A 23 -20.33 -24.76 5.66
C LYS A 23 -18.94 -25.07 6.20
N TYR A 24 -18.57 -24.52 7.36
CA TYR A 24 -17.27 -24.84 7.98
C TYR A 24 -17.17 -26.31 8.36
N THR A 25 -18.23 -26.89 8.92
CA THR A 25 -18.24 -28.30 9.34
C THR A 25 -18.29 -29.29 8.17
N ALA A 26 -18.88 -28.90 7.03
CA ALA A 26 -18.94 -29.73 5.83
C ALA A 26 -17.70 -29.62 4.94
N ALA A 27 -16.92 -28.55 5.08
CA ALA A 27 -15.74 -28.29 4.25
C ALA A 27 -14.67 -29.36 4.44
N GLN A 28 -14.16 -29.89 3.34
CA GLN A 28 -13.07 -30.88 3.35
C GLN A 28 -11.69 -30.23 3.44
N VAL A 29 -11.56 -29.01 2.89
CA VAL A 29 -10.32 -28.24 2.85
C VAL A 29 -10.59 -26.84 3.38
N GLY A 30 -9.75 -26.41 4.30
CA GLY A 30 -9.69 -25.04 4.79
C GLY A 30 -8.46 -24.32 4.28
N VAL A 31 -8.64 -23.09 3.80
CA VAL A 31 -7.54 -22.26 3.32
C VAL A 31 -7.44 -21.01 4.16
N THR A 32 -6.27 -20.74 4.73
CA THR A 32 -6.00 -19.52 5.49
C THR A 32 -4.73 -18.84 5.01
N GLY A 33 -4.53 -17.60 5.46
CA GLY A 33 -3.19 -17.02 5.52
C GLY A 33 -2.54 -17.27 6.88
N ALA A 34 -1.46 -16.55 7.13
CA ALA A 34 -0.89 -16.36 8.45
C ALA A 34 -0.42 -14.90 8.59
N ASN A 35 -0.50 -14.37 9.81
CA ASN A 35 0.03 -13.04 10.11
C ASN A 35 1.54 -13.09 10.26
N PHE A 36 2.04 -14.17 10.89
CA PHE A 36 3.46 -14.45 11.07
C PHE A 36 3.77 -15.95 10.90
N ILE A 37 5.00 -16.25 10.51
CA ILE A 37 5.61 -17.59 10.55
C ILE A 37 6.68 -17.53 11.65
N ILE A 38 6.71 -18.49 12.54
CA ILE A 38 7.60 -18.49 13.71
C ILE A 38 8.75 -19.47 13.45
N ALA A 39 9.96 -18.94 13.26
CA ALA A 39 11.08 -19.74 12.78
C ALA A 39 11.58 -20.79 13.79
N ASP A 40 11.65 -20.44 15.09
CA ASP A 40 12.19 -21.33 16.13
C ASP A 40 11.34 -22.58 16.40
N THR A 41 10.02 -22.45 16.25
CA THR A 41 9.04 -23.49 16.56
C THR A 41 8.44 -24.13 15.31
N GLY A 42 8.68 -23.57 14.12
CA GLY A 42 8.11 -24.05 12.86
C GLY A 42 6.59 -23.85 12.75
N ALA A 43 6.01 -22.94 13.55
CA ALA A 43 4.57 -22.72 13.62
C ALA A 43 4.13 -21.49 12.81
N ILE A 44 2.83 -21.38 12.54
CA ILE A 44 2.22 -20.14 12.07
C ILE A 44 1.44 -19.44 13.19
N ALA A 45 1.41 -18.11 13.15
CA ALA A 45 0.54 -17.31 13.99
C ALA A 45 -0.58 -16.71 13.14
N LEU A 46 -1.82 -17.06 13.51
CA LEU A 46 -3.04 -16.56 12.89
C LEU A 46 -3.78 -15.67 13.90
N THR A 47 -4.16 -14.48 13.45
CA THR A 47 -4.92 -13.54 14.28
C THR A 47 -6.15 -13.03 13.53
N GLU A 48 -7.28 -12.93 14.23
CA GLU A 48 -8.57 -12.58 13.64
C GLU A 48 -9.56 -12.02 14.68
N ASN A 49 -10.68 -11.46 14.22
CA ASN A 49 -11.75 -10.97 15.09
C ASN A 49 -13.07 -11.74 14.93
N GLU A 50 -13.24 -12.43 13.83
CA GLU A 50 -14.50 -13.04 13.40
C GLU A 50 -14.62 -14.51 13.84
N GLY A 51 -13.47 -15.18 14.02
CA GLY A 51 -13.39 -16.60 14.38
C GLY A 51 -13.48 -17.55 13.18
N ASN A 52 -13.53 -17.04 11.95
CA ASN A 52 -13.58 -17.85 10.74
C ASN A 52 -12.25 -18.54 10.43
N GLY A 53 -11.11 -17.93 10.75
CA GLY A 53 -9.78 -18.50 10.59
C GLY A 53 -9.62 -19.78 11.38
N ARG A 54 -9.93 -19.76 12.68
CA ARG A 54 -9.91 -20.94 13.55
C ARG A 54 -10.86 -22.02 13.05
N LEU A 55 -12.05 -21.65 12.59
CA LEU A 55 -12.98 -22.63 12.04
C LEU A 55 -12.48 -23.23 10.72
N SER A 56 -11.78 -22.45 9.92
CA SER A 56 -11.19 -22.91 8.66
C SER A 56 -9.98 -23.82 8.88
N CYS A 57 -9.23 -23.70 9.97
CA CYS A 57 -8.11 -24.60 10.24
C CYS A 57 -8.47 -25.79 11.14
N ALA A 58 -9.52 -25.70 11.97
CA ALA A 58 -9.81 -26.74 12.97
C ALA A 58 -10.83 -27.81 12.54
N TRP A 59 -11.80 -27.47 11.67
CA TRP A 59 -12.85 -28.40 11.24
C TRP A 59 -12.51 -29.20 9.99
N PRO A 60 -11.96 -28.59 8.91
CA PRO A 60 -11.63 -29.33 7.71
C PRO A 60 -10.51 -30.34 7.95
N LYS A 61 -10.59 -31.50 7.30
CA LYS A 61 -9.57 -32.55 7.35
C LYS A 61 -8.21 -32.06 6.82
N THR A 62 -8.21 -31.12 5.87
CA THR A 62 -6.98 -30.56 5.30
C THR A 62 -6.92 -29.06 5.51
N HIS A 63 -5.80 -28.57 6.02
CA HIS A 63 -5.53 -27.14 6.16
C HIS A 63 -4.39 -26.70 5.25
N ILE A 64 -4.65 -25.71 4.39
CA ILE A 64 -3.65 -25.09 3.52
C ILE A 64 -3.42 -23.65 3.98
N VAL A 65 -2.19 -23.34 4.33
CA VAL A 65 -1.75 -21.97 4.65
C VAL A 65 -1.03 -21.40 3.44
N VAL A 66 -1.46 -20.24 2.96
CA VAL A 66 -0.75 -19.46 1.93
C VAL A 66 -0.21 -18.19 2.58
N VAL A 67 1.11 -18.08 2.69
CA VAL A 67 1.75 -17.00 3.43
C VAL A 67 2.98 -16.49 2.69
N GLY A 68 3.17 -15.18 2.66
CA GLY A 68 4.33 -14.58 2.01
C GLY A 68 5.62 -14.84 2.80
N ILE A 69 6.73 -14.99 2.09
CA ILE A 69 8.06 -15.26 2.69
C ILE A 69 8.53 -14.13 3.63
N GLU A 70 7.95 -12.94 3.53
CA GLU A 70 8.27 -11.78 4.38
C GLU A 70 7.67 -11.87 5.79
N LYS A 71 6.82 -12.87 6.05
CA LYS A 71 6.07 -12.99 7.32
C LYS A 71 6.82 -13.70 8.44
N VAL A 72 8.08 -14.04 8.23
CA VAL A 72 8.88 -14.78 9.22
C VAL A 72 9.32 -13.85 10.37
N ILE A 73 9.10 -14.31 11.60
CA ILE A 73 9.67 -13.75 12.83
C ILE A 73 10.60 -14.79 13.47
N PRO A 74 11.68 -14.37 14.16
CA PRO A 74 12.64 -15.31 14.73
C PRO A 74 12.04 -16.25 15.78
N SER A 75 11.27 -15.72 16.73
CA SER A 75 10.86 -16.47 17.91
C SER A 75 9.39 -16.29 18.26
N LEU A 76 8.82 -17.32 18.90
CA LEU A 76 7.50 -17.26 19.53
C LEU A 76 7.38 -16.07 20.49
N THR A 77 8.47 -15.71 21.17
CA THR A 77 8.52 -14.62 22.15
C THR A 77 8.28 -13.24 21.51
N ASP A 78 8.58 -13.08 20.22
CA ASP A 78 8.36 -11.83 19.47
C ASP A 78 6.86 -11.50 19.32
N LEU A 79 5.97 -12.49 19.45
CA LEU A 79 4.52 -12.27 19.39
C LEU A 79 4.00 -11.38 20.52
N SER A 80 4.67 -11.36 21.67
CA SER A 80 4.33 -10.47 22.79
C SER A 80 4.42 -8.98 22.42
N LEU A 81 5.23 -8.65 21.41
CA LEU A 81 5.31 -7.33 20.80
C LEU A 81 4.40 -7.21 19.59
N PHE A 82 4.48 -8.15 18.65
CA PHE A 82 3.85 -8.01 17.34
C PHE A 82 2.32 -8.11 17.37
N TRP A 83 1.73 -8.94 18.23
CA TRP A 83 0.27 -9.02 18.33
C TRP A 83 -0.36 -7.73 18.88
N PRO A 84 0.09 -7.18 20.02
CA PRO A 84 -0.42 -5.89 20.50
C PRO A 84 -0.16 -4.74 19.52
N LEU A 85 1.01 -4.73 18.87
CA LEU A 85 1.35 -3.71 17.90
C LEU A 85 0.42 -3.76 16.68
N LEU A 86 0.16 -4.96 16.15
CA LEU A 86 -0.76 -5.16 15.03
C LEU A 86 -2.18 -4.73 15.38
N SER A 87 -2.71 -5.18 16.52
CA SER A 87 -4.09 -4.91 16.93
C SER A 87 -4.33 -3.45 17.28
N THR A 88 -3.38 -2.81 17.97
CA THR A 88 -3.51 -1.43 18.41
C THR A 88 -3.58 -0.48 17.21
N TYR A 89 -2.70 -0.69 16.24
CA TYR A 89 -2.64 0.13 15.03
C TYR A 89 -3.72 -0.20 14.00
N GLY A 90 -4.21 -1.45 13.99
CA GLY A 90 -5.24 -1.88 13.04
C GLY A 90 -6.67 -1.61 13.49
N THR A 91 -7.02 -2.11 14.67
CA THR A 91 -8.40 -2.10 15.20
C THR A 91 -8.56 -1.27 16.47
N GLY A 92 -7.47 -0.69 17.01
CA GLY A 92 -7.49 0.02 18.29
C GLY A 92 -7.65 -0.89 19.50
N GLN A 93 -7.49 -2.21 19.32
CA GLN A 93 -7.60 -3.20 20.39
C GLN A 93 -6.25 -3.48 21.02
N ARG A 94 -6.21 -3.78 22.32
CA ARG A 94 -4.97 -4.19 23.00
C ARG A 94 -4.36 -5.45 22.41
N VAL A 95 -5.21 -6.41 22.08
CA VAL A 95 -4.94 -7.65 21.34
C VAL A 95 -6.24 -7.98 20.59
N THR A 96 -6.16 -8.59 19.41
CA THR A 96 -7.33 -9.08 18.65
C THR A 96 -8.09 -10.19 19.39
N SER A 97 -9.32 -10.46 18.95
CA SER A 97 -10.23 -11.37 19.66
C SER A 97 -9.76 -12.82 19.69
N TYR A 98 -9.15 -13.31 18.61
CA TYR A 98 -8.63 -14.67 18.52
C TYR A 98 -7.19 -14.65 18.01
N ASN A 99 -6.32 -15.36 18.74
CA ASN A 99 -4.92 -15.54 18.40
C ASN A 99 -4.60 -17.02 18.54
N SER A 100 -4.16 -17.64 17.45
CA SER A 100 -3.88 -19.07 17.39
C SER A 100 -2.48 -19.29 16.84
N ILE A 101 -1.73 -20.16 17.52
CA ILE A 101 -0.46 -20.68 17.05
C ILE A 101 -0.74 -22.10 16.59
N ILE A 102 -0.42 -22.41 15.33
CA ILE A 102 -0.69 -23.70 14.71
C ILE A 102 0.64 -24.28 14.28
N SER A 103 1.05 -25.36 14.94
CA SER A 103 2.37 -25.98 14.77
C SER A 103 2.36 -27.19 13.82
N GLY A 104 1.19 -27.62 13.34
CA GLY A 104 1.10 -28.80 12.48
C GLY A 104 -0.31 -29.39 12.42
N PRO A 105 -0.46 -30.58 11.81
CA PRO A 105 -1.69 -31.37 11.87
C PRO A 105 -1.96 -31.87 13.28
N ARG A 106 -3.21 -32.29 13.51
CA ARG A 106 -3.69 -32.89 14.76
C ARG A 106 -2.89 -34.14 15.12
N GLN A 107 -2.42 -34.21 16.36
CA GLN A 107 -1.69 -35.35 16.91
C GLN A 107 -2.61 -36.38 17.58
N GLU A 108 -2.08 -37.55 17.90
CA GLU A 108 -2.81 -38.58 18.65
C GLU A 108 -3.22 -38.04 20.03
N GLY A 109 -4.50 -38.17 20.39
CA GLY A 109 -5.06 -37.66 21.65
C GLY A 109 -5.56 -36.21 21.60
N GLU A 110 -5.31 -35.46 20.52
CA GLU A 110 -5.91 -34.15 20.31
C GLU A 110 -7.34 -34.27 19.76
N SER A 111 -8.25 -33.41 20.22
CA SER A 111 -9.68 -33.50 19.92
C SER A 111 -10.11 -32.75 18.65
N ASP A 112 -9.36 -31.74 18.23
CA ASP A 112 -9.62 -30.90 17.07
C ASP A 112 -8.36 -30.64 16.23
N GLY A 113 -8.54 -30.17 14.99
CA GLY A 113 -7.45 -29.88 14.07
C GLY A 113 -7.49 -30.72 12.79
N PRO A 114 -6.72 -30.31 11.77
CA PRO A 114 -6.71 -30.97 10.49
C PRO A 114 -5.91 -32.28 10.57
N GLU A 115 -6.27 -33.27 9.76
CA GLU A 115 -5.48 -34.50 9.56
C GLU A 115 -4.18 -34.18 8.81
N GLU A 116 -4.22 -33.23 7.88
CA GLU A 116 -3.07 -32.82 7.07
C GLU A 116 -2.93 -31.30 7.03
N MET A 117 -1.69 -30.79 7.13
CA MET A 117 -1.39 -29.36 7.06
C MET A 117 -0.31 -29.07 6.03
N TYR A 118 -0.60 -28.15 5.11
CA TYR A 118 0.32 -27.69 4.07
C TYR A 118 0.62 -26.21 4.24
N VAL A 119 1.89 -25.82 4.23
CA VAL A 119 2.31 -24.42 4.29
C VAL A 119 2.99 -24.04 2.98
N ILE A 120 2.35 -23.15 2.21
CA ILE A 120 2.84 -22.63 0.95
C ILE A 120 3.50 -21.27 1.20
N LEU A 121 4.83 -21.26 1.11
CA LEU A 121 5.63 -20.05 1.17
C LEU A 121 5.61 -19.34 -0.18
N LEU A 122 4.91 -18.21 -0.23
CA LEU A 122 4.68 -17.46 -1.45
C LEU A 122 5.76 -16.38 -1.63
N ASP A 123 6.66 -16.59 -2.59
CA ASP A 123 7.57 -15.56 -3.05
C ASP A 123 6.83 -14.52 -3.90
N ASN A 124 6.37 -14.93 -5.10
CA ASN A 124 5.65 -14.06 -6.05
C ASN A 124 6.34 -12.71 -6.30
N GLY A 125 7.68 -12.71 -6.44
CA GLY A 125 8.49 -11.51 -6.70
C GLY A 125 9.02 -10.82 -5.43
N ARG A 126 8.72 -11.33 -4.23
CA ARG A 126 9.21 -10.78 -2.96
C ARG A 126 10.72 -10.89 -2.80
N THR A 127 11.36 -11.95 -3.32
CA THR A 127 12.83 -12.03 -3.27
C THR A 127 13.49 -10.91 -4.06
N ASN A 128 12.88 -10.45 -5.16
CA ASN A 128 13.38 -9.30 -5.92
C ASN A 128 13.29 -7.99 -5.10
N ILE A 129 12.15 -7.79 -4.41
CA ILE A 129 11.97 -6.63 -3.51
C ILE A 129 12.97 -6.68 -2.36
N LEU A 130 13.20 -7.87 -1.79
CA LEU A 130 14.13 -8.09 -0.69
C LEU A 130 15.58 -7.80 -1.09
N ALA A 131 15.95 -8.14 -2.32
CA ALA A 131 17.28 -7.88 -2.88
C ALA A 131 17.53 -6.39 -3.15
N ASN A 132 16.49 -5.60 -3.43
CA ASN A 132 16.63 -4.16 -3.67
C ASN A 132 16.73 -3.39 -2.32
N PRO A 133 17.87 -2.76 -2.02
CA PRO A 133 18.10 -2.11 -0.73
C PRO A 133 17.18 -0.91 -0.48
N LYS A 134 16.64 -0.30 -1.54
CA LYS A 134 15.71 0.83 -1.44
C LYS A 134 14.28 0.37 -1.16
N SER A 135 13.83 -0.75 -1.74
CA SER A 135 12.44 -1.20 -1.63
C SER A 135 12.20 -2.26 -0.55
N ARG A 136 13.25 -2.96 -0.08
CA ARG A 136 13.11 -4.10 0.87
C ARG A 136 12.39 -3.75 2.16
N GLU A 137 12.45 -2.50 2.59
CA GLU A 137 11.72 -2.00 3.77
C GLU A 137 10.20 -2.22 3.64
N SER A 138 9.66 -2.20 2.42
CA SER A 138 8.24 -2.49 2.18
C SER A 138 7.80 -3.88 2.65
N LEU A 139 8.73 -4.84 2.74
CA LEU A 139 8.48 -6.20 3.20
C LEU A 139 8.36 -6.31 4.72
N TYR A 140 8.73 -5.29 5.49
CA TYR A 140 8.57 -5.29 6.95
C TYR A 140 7.10 -5.22 7.40
N CYS A 141 6.18 -5.05 6.44
CA CYS A 141 4.78 -4.80 6.73
C CYS A 141 4.10 -5.95 7.50
N ILE A 142 3.69 -5.67 8.74
CA ILE A 142 2.89 -6.57 9.56
C ILE A 142 1.41 -6.63 9.16
N ARG A 143 1.00 -5.87 8.14
CA ARG A 143 -0.38 -5.80 7.61
C ARG A 143 -1.42 -5.34 8.65
N CYS A 144 -1.06 -4.41 9.54
CA CYS A 144 -2.00 -3.85 10.51
C CYS A 144 -3.08 -2.96 9.89
N GLY A 145 -2.85 -2.39 8.70
CA GLY A 145 -3.84 -1.55 8.02
C GLY A 145 -3.88 -0.08 8.45
N ALA A 146 -3.03 0.36 9.40
CA ALA A 146 -2.97 1.77 9.84
C ALA A 146 -2.80 2.76 8.67
N CYS A 147 -1.92 2.44 7.71
CA CYS A 147 -1.71 3.27 6.54
C CYS A 147 -2.98 3.43 5.67
N LEU A 148 -3.86 2.41 5.62
CA LEU A 148 -5.14 2.48 4.92
C LEU A 148 -6.06 3.50 5.59
N ASN A 149 -6.19 3.40 6.92
CA ASN A 149 -7.05 4.26 7.74
C ASN A 149 -6.61 5.72 7.74
N ALA A 150 -5.31 5.98 7.54
CA ALA A 150 -4.73 7.33 7.48
C ALA A 150 -4.72 7.94 6.07
N CYS A 151 -4.85 7.12 5.02
CA CYS A 151 -4.70 7.58 3.65
C CYS A 151 -5.95 8.33 3.15
N PRO A 152 -5.85 9.62 2.76
CA PRO A 152 -7.01 10.35 2.27
C PRO A 152 -7.57 9.76 0.98
N VAL A 153 -6.71 9.20 0.11
CA VAL A 153 -7.16 8.56 -1.15
C VAL A 153 -7.99 7.33 -0.83
N TYR A 154 -7.44 6.40 -0.04
CA TYR A 154 -8.13 5.15 0.34
C TYR A 154 -9.49 5.42 1.01
N LYS A 155 -9.56 6.39 1.93
CA LYS A 155 -10.81 6.75 2.61
C LYS A 155 -11.92 7.25 1.68
N ASN A 156 -11.58 7.84 0.54
CA ASN A 156 -12.55 8.38 -0.40
C ASN A 156 -12.97 7.38 -1.48
N ILE A 157 -12.03 6.58 -2.02
CA ILE A 157 -12.31 5.67 -3.15
C ILE A 157 -12.51 4.21 -2.73
N GLY A 158 -12.13 3.86 -1.49
CA GLY A 158 -12.17 2.48 -0.99
C GLY A 158 -11.09 1.58 -1.57
N GLY A 159 -11.09 0.31 -1.13
CA GLY A 159 -10.07 -0.66 -1.55
C GLY A 159 -10.28 -1.23 -2.95
N HIS A 160 -11.51 -1.35 -3.43
CA HIS A 160 -11.81 -1.95 -4.74
C HIS A 160 -11.25 -1.15 -5.92
N ALA A 161 -11.20 0.17 -5.81
CA ALA A 161 -10.68 1.06 -6.86
C ALA A 161 -9.18 0.86 -7.15
N TYR A 162 -8.44 0.12 -6.31
CA TYR A 162 -7.03 -0.20 -6.53
C TYR A 162 -6.83 -1.40 -7.47
N GLU A 163 -7.85 -2.24 -7.70
CA GLU A 163 -7.81 -3.42 -8.59
C GLU A 163 -6.68 -4.43 -8.31
N THR A 164 -6.23 -4.48 -7.05
CA THR A 164 -5.20 -5.42 -6.60
C THR A 164 -5.55 -5.98 -5.22
N THR A 165 -4.96 -7.12 -4.88
CA THR A 165 -5.16 -7.79 -3.58
C THR A 165 -4.64 -6.95 -2.42
N TYR A 166 -3.58 -6.16 -2.64
CA TYR A 166 -3.04 -5.24 -1.65
C TYR A 166 -3.44 -3.81 -2.00
N SER A 167 -4.35 -3.23 -1.21
CA SER A 167 -4.85 -1.87 -1.43
C SER A 167 -4.11 -0.81 -0.60
N GLY A 168 -4.43 0.45 -0.86
CA GLY A 168 -3.90 1.62 -0.15
C GLY A 168 -2.37 1.79 -0.22
N PRO A 169 -1.76 2.56 0.70
CA PRO A 169 -0.37 2.99 0.54
C PRO A 169 0.64 1.85 0.40
N ILE A 170 0.60 0.84 1.27
CA ILE A 170 1.49 -0.32 1.16
C ILE A 170 1.25 -1.10 -0.14
N GLY A 171 -0.01 -1.23 -0.55
CA GLY A 171 -0.39 -1.86 -1.81
C GLY A 171 0.19 -1.14 -3.03
N SER A 172 0.10 0.19 -3.05
CA SER A 172 0.69 1.05 -4.07
C SER A 172 2.22 1.03 -4.11
N VAL A 173 2.87 0.66 -3.00
CA VAL A 173 4.32 0.44 -2.96
C VAL A 173 4.69 -0.91 -3.56
N ILE A 174 4.06 -2.01 -3.13
CA ILE A 174 4.54 -3.36 -3.50
C ILE A 174 3.97 -3.89 -4.81
N THR A 175 2.75 -3.48 -5.21
CA THR A 175 2.08 -4.04 -6.40
C THR A 175 2.88 -3.84 -7.69
N PRO A 176 3.50 -2.68 -7.96
CA PRO A 176 4.33 -2.51 -9.16
C PRO A 176 5.50 -3.49 -9.25
N HIS A 177 6.02 -3.94 -8.11
CA HIS A 177 7.11 -4.92 -8.01
C HIS A 177 6.65 -6.38 -8.06
N LEU A 178 5.50 -6.68 -7.45
CA LEU A 178 4.89 -8.02 -7.50
C LEU A 178 4.23 -8.33 -8.85
N LYS A 179 3.95 -7.28 -9.64
CA LYS A 179 3.42 -7.35 -11.00
C LYS A 179 4.39 -6.62 -11.94
N LYS A 180 3.90 -6.10 -13.07
CA LYS A 180 4.70 -5.34 -14.03
C LYS A 180 4.66 -3.85 -13.70
N MET A 181 5.82 -3.24 -13.45
CA MET A 181 5.96 -1.81 -13.13
C MET A 181 5.21 -0.91 -14.12
N ASN A 182 5.36 -1.15 -15.43
CA ASN A 182 4.74 -0.30 -16.46
C ASN A 182 3.20 -0.28 -16.38
N ASP A 183 2.58 -1.40 -16.04
CA ASP A 183 1.12 -1.54 -15.98
C ASP A 183 0.57 -0.98 -14.65
N TRP A 184 1.34 -1.10 -13.56
CA TRP A 184 0.88 -0.83 -12.19
C TRP A 184 1.47 0.42 -11.54
N LYS A 185 2.42 1.12 -12.18
CA LYS A 185 3.01 2.38 -11.67
C LYS A 185 1.95 3.44 -11.33
N HIS A 186 0.81 3.42 -12.00
CA HIS A 186 -0.30 4.35 -11.77
C HIS A 186 -0.73 4.38 -10.29
N LEU A 187 -0.62 3.25 -9.59
CA LEU A 187 -0.89 3.18 -8.14
C LEU A 187 0.05 4.07 -7.32
N SER A 188 1.32 4.16 -7.69
CA SER A 188 2.28 5.04 -7.04
C SER A 188 2.03 6.51 -7.39
N TYR A 189 1.53 6.82 -8.59
CA TYR A 189 1.13 8.17 -9.01
C TYR A 189 -0.20 8.65 -8.38
N ALA A 190 -1.07 7.73 -7.97
CA ALA A 190 -2.36 8.06 -7.34
C ALA A 190 -2.22 8.63 -5.91
N SER A 191 -1.03 8.59 -5.31
CA SER A 191 -0.76 9.17 -4.00
C SER A 191 -0.48 10.68 -4.06
N SER A 192 -1.00 11.43 -3.08
CA SER A 192 -0.66 12.84 -2.86
C SER A 192 0.70 13.05 -2.20
N LEU A 193 1.38 11.98 -1.78
CA LEU A 193 2.68 12.00 -1.09
C LEU A 193 2.68 12.84 0.20
N CYS A 194 1.54 12.93 0.90
CA CYS A 194 1.42 13.75 2.11
C CYS A 194 2.16 13.21 3.35
N GLY A 195 2.81 12.04 3.27
CA GLY A 195 3.60 11.46 4.36
C GLY A 195 2.81 10.81 5.50
N ASN A 196 1.50 11.02 5.59
CA ASN A 196 0.68 10.53 6.72
C ASN A 196 0.77 9.01 6.93
N CYS A 197 0.89 8.23 5.84
CA CYS A 197 1.05 6.78 5.92
C CYS A 197 2.36 6.33 6.59
N THR A 198 3.44 7.10 6.41
CA THR A 198 4.73 6.85 7.08
C THR A 198 4.63 7.17 8.55
N GLU A 199 4.02 8.31 8.89
CA GLU A 199 3.86 8.77 10.27
C GLU A 199 3.11 7.75 11.15
N VAL A 200 2.04 7.15 10.62
CA VAL A 200 1.22 6.18 11.38
C VAL A 200 1.73 4.73 11.29
N CYS A 201 2.83 4.46 10.59
CA CYS A 201 3.27 3.10 10.35
C CYS A 201 3.84 2.47 11.63
N ALA A 202 3.19 1.40 12.10
CA ALA A 202 3.57 0.70 13.34
C ALA A 202 5.02 0.18 13.35
N VAL A 203 5.55 -0.12 12.16
CA VAL A 203 6.92 -0.63 11.95
C VAL A 203 7.79 0.35 11.16
N LYS A 204 7.42 1.64 11.16
CA LYS A 204 8.20 2.77 10.65
C LYS A 204 8.61 2.70 9.17
N ILE A 205 7.87 1.95 8.35
CA ILE A 205 8.12 1.90 6.90
C ILE A 205 7.93 3.28 6.28
N ASN A 206 8.94 3.77 5.54
CA ASN A 206 8.86 5.05 4.87
C ASN A 206 8.07 5.01 3.54
N LEU A 207 6.77 4.75 3.65
CA LEU A 207 5.87 4.52 2.52
C LEU A 207 5.84 5.64 1.48
N HIS A 208 5.82 6.92 1.86
CA HIS A 208 5.72 7.99 0.86
C HIS A 208 6.99 8.15 0.02
N GLU A 209 8.17 7.97 0.61
CA GLU A 209 9.43 7.95 -0.13
C GLU A 209 9.56 6.69 -1.00
N LEU A 210 9.08 5.54 -0.52
CA LEU A 210 9.01 4.32 -1.36
C LEU A 210 8.11 4.52 -2.60
N LEU A 211 7.02 5.27 -2.47
CA LEU A 211 6.18 5.63 -3.61
C LEU A 211 6.91 6.58 -4.58
N LEU A 212 7.73 7.49 -4.08
CA LEU A 212 8.59 8.35 -4.90
C LEU A 212 9.67 7.53 -5.62
N GLU A 213 10.29 6.58 -4.93
CA GLU A 213 11.26 5.67 -5.53
C GLU A 213 10.63 4.84 -6.65
N ASN A 214 9.44 4.27 -6.46
CA ASN A 214 8.73 3.58 -7.54
C ASN A 214 8.49 4.47 -8.76
N ARG A 215 8.16 5.76 -8.56
CA ARG A 215 8.01 6.71 -9.67
C ARG A 215 9.35 6.97 -10.37
N HIS A 216 10.44 7.04 -9.62
CA HIS A 216 11.80 7.19 -10.15
C HIS A 216 12.21 5.95 -10.97
N GLU A 217 12.08 4.76 -10.40
CA GLU A 217 12.38 3.49 -11.07
C GLU A 217 11.56 3.32 -12.35
N ALA A 218 10.25 3.64 -12.32
CA ALA A 218 9.42 3.60 -13.53
C ALA A 218 9.95 4.52 -14.65
N VAL A 219 10.52 5.68 -14.31
CA VAL A 219 11.13 6.58 -15.32
C VAL A 219 12.45 6.00 -15.85
N GLU A 220 13.31 5.49 -14.98
CA GLU A 220 14.60 4.87 -15.35
C GLU A 220 14.40 3.63 -16.24
N GLU A 221 13.39 2.81 -15.95
CA GLU A 221 13.00 1.64 -16.76
C GLU A 221 12.34 2.03 -18.10
N GLY A 222 12.20 3.33 -18.39
CA GLY A 222 11.66 3.82 -19.64
C GLY A 222 10.13 3.72 -19.75
N ALA A 223 9.43 3.51 -18.63
CA ALA A 223 7.97 3.53 -18.59
C ALA A 223 7.41 4.95 -18.86
N ALA A 224 8.22 6.00 -18.75
CA ALA A 224 7.82 7.35 -19.09
C ALA A 224 7.67 7.56 -20.61
N ALA A 225 6.61 8.28 -21.01
CA ALA A 225 6.38 8.61 -22.41
C ALA A 225 7.56 9.39 -22.99
N MET A 226 7.94 9.12 -24.24
CA MET A 226 9.06 9.80 -24.89
C MET A 226 8.83 11.33 -24.98
N THR A 227 7.59 11.73 -25.24
CA THR A 227 7.16 13.13 -25.28
C THR A 227 7.37 13.82 -23.94
N GLU A 228 7.01 13.16 -22.83
CA GLU A 228 7.23 13.64 -21.47
C GLU A 228 8.72 13.81 -21.17
N ARG A 229 9.55 12.82 -21.50
CA ARG A 229 11.01 12.87 -21.30
C ARG A 229 11.65 14.04 -22.06
N VAL A 230 11.26 14.26 -23.31
CA VAL A 230 11.75 15.38 -24.13
C VAL A 230 11.29 16.72 -23.56
N ALA A 231 10.02 16.82 -23.14
CA ALA A 231 9.47 18.03 -22.53
C ALA A 231 10.23 18.40 -21.25
N TRP A 232 10.49 17.45 -20.35
CA TRP A 232 11.27 17.69 -19.13
C TRP A 232 12.73 18.02 -19.41
N LYS A 233 13.37 17.39 -20.40
CA LYS A 233 14.74 17.72 -20.81
C LYS A 233 14.84 19.16 -21.34
N PHE A 234 13.88 19.58 -22.17
CA PHE A 234 13.80 20.95 -22.65
C PHE A 234 13.56 21.93 -21.49
N TRP A 235 12.59 21.63 -20.62
CA TRP A 235 12.28 22.45 -19.45
C TRP A 235 13.49 22.62 -18.53
N LYS A 236 14.17 21.53 -18.18
CA LYS A 236 15.42 21.55 -17.39
C LYS A 236 16.48 22.43 -18.05
N THR A 237 16.72 22.26 -19.34
CA THR A 237 17.71 23.05 -20.09
C THR A 237 17.35 24.54 -20.09
N ALA A 238 16.07 24.87 -20.27
CA ALA A 238 15.57 26.24 -20.24
C ALA A 238 15.69 26.87 -18.84
N MET A 239 15.38 26.14 -17.78
CA MET A 239 15.46 26.63 -16.39
C MET A 239 16.88 26.73 -15.86
N MET A 240 17.80 25.90 -16.34
CA MET A 240 19.23 25.97 -15.99
C MET A 240 19.98 27.07 -16.74
N SER A 241 19.40 27.64 -17.80
CA SER A 241 20.00 28.73 -18.56
C SER A 241 19.33 30.07 -18.26
N ARG A 242 20.06 30.96 -17.58
CA ARG A 242 19.57 32.31 -17.27
C ARG A 242 19.18 33.10 -18.52
N ARG A 243 19.89 32.90 -19.64
CA ARG A 243 19.57 33.53 -20.93
C ARG A 243 18.22 33.04 -21.45
N LEU A 244 17.96 31.74 -21.41
CA LEU A 244 16.70 31.14 -21.88
C LEU A 244 15.50 31.53 -20.99
N MET A 245 15.69 31.66 -19.68
CA MET A 245 14.64 32.17 -18.80
C MET A 245 14.24 33.62 -19.12
N ASN A 246 15.19 34.43 -19.59
CA ASN A 246 14.97 35.83 -19.96
C ASN A 246 14.48 36.03 -21.39
N THR A 247 14.57 35.01 -22.24
CA THR A 247 14.00 35.07 -23.59
C THR A 247 12.48 34.96 -23.53
N GLY A 248 11.81 35.80 -24.32
CA GLY A 248 10.35 35.91 -24.36
C GLY A 248 9.76 36.93 -23.39
N SER A 249 8.96 37.84 -23.93
CA SER A 249 8.21 38.83 -23.14
C SER A 249 7.11 38.17 -22.31
N GLY A 250 6.65 38.83 -21.25
CA GLY A 250 5.50 38.37 -20.46
C GLY A 250 4.28 38.06 -21.33
N LYS A 251 3.99 38.88 -22.34
CA LYS A 251 2.90 38.66 -23.31
C LYS A 251 3.06 37.37 -24.12
N MET A 252 4.28 37.08 -24.57
CA MET A 252 4.57 35.87 -25.34
C MET A 252 4.41 34.60 -24.48
N LYS A 253 4.82 34.68 -23.20
CA LYS A 253 4.66 33.60 -22.22
C LYS A 253 3.20 33.39 -21.85
N SER A 254 2.44 34.46 -21.59
CA SER A 254 0.99 34.38 -21.36
C SER A 254 0.27 33.77 -22.55
N TRP A 255 0.57 34.23 -23.77
CA TRP A 255 -0.02 33.67 -24.99
C TRP A 255 0.29 32.19 -25.17
N ALA A 256 1.55 31.78 -24.99
CA ALA A 256 1.93 30.38 -25.12
C ALA A 256 1.22 29.50 -24.08
N VAL A 257 1.21 29.93 -22.81
CA VAL A 257 0.58 29.14 -21.74
C VAL A 257 -0.94 29.04 -21.93
N SER A 258 -1.63 30.13 -22.29
CA SER A 258 -3.08 30.10 -22.55
C SER A 258 -3.46 29.22 -23.74
N ASN A 259 -2.61 29.10 -24.77
CA ASN A 259 -2.91 28.29 -25.96
C ASN A 259 -2.50 26.82 -25.82
N PHE A 260 -1.39 26.54 -25.13
CA PHE A 260 -0.86 25.18 -25.00
C PHE A 260 -1.26 24.47 -23.69
N VAL A 261 -1.74 25.20 -22.69
CA VAL A 261 -2.19 24.64 -21.39
C VAL A 261 -3.67 24.93 -21.16
N LYS A 262 -4.51 24.56 -22.14
CA LYS A 262 -5.95 24.85 -22.12
C LYS A 262 -6.68 24.23 -20.92
N ASP A 263 -6.18 23.13 -20.38
CA ASP A 263 -6.75 22.48 -19.19
C ASP A 263 -6.63 23.33 -17.92
N TRP A 264 -5.62 24.21 -17.83
CA TRP A 264 -5.49 25.14 -16.71
C TRP A 264 -6.64 26.16 -16.70
N SER A 265 -6.90 26.80 -17.85
CA SER A 265 -7.94 27.80 -18.02
C SER A 265 -9.37 27.27 -17.88
N ARG A 266 -9.58 25.93 -17.88
CA ARG A 266 -10.91 25.34 -17.66
C ARG A 266 -11.44 25.56 -16.25
N HIS A 267 -10.55 25.57 -15.26
CA HIS A 267 -10.94 25.65 -13.84
C HIS A 267 -10.22 26.77 -13.08
N ARG A 268 -9.33 27.52 -13.73
CA ARG A 268 -8.50 28.56 -13.12
C ARG A 268 -8.42 29.79 -14.03
N ALA A 269 -8.11 30.94 -13.42
CA ALA A 269 -7.89 32.18 -14.17
C ALA A 269 -6.64 32.09 -15.07
N ASP A 270 -6.64 32.92 -16.11
CA ASP A 270 -5.52 33.04 -17.05
C ASP A 270 -4.23 33.44 -16.34
N LEU A 271 -3.13 32.82 -16.73
CA LEU A 271 -1.80 33.13 -16.21
C LEU A 271 -1.27 34.40 -16.88
N GLN A 272 -1.24 35.49 -16.11
CA GLN A 272 -0.68 36.77 -16.54
C GLN A 272 0.79 36.87 -16.10
N PHE A 273 1.72 36.65 -17.03
CA PHE A 273 3.13 36.81 -16.76
C PHE A 273 3.55 38.29 -16.76
N PRO A 274 4.38 38.74 -15.81
CA PRO A 274 4.85 40.12 -15.75
C PRO A 274 5.71 40.46 -16.97
N ALA A 275 5.62 41.71 -17.44
CA ALA A 275 6.39 42.19 -18.59
C ALA A 275 7.91 42.13 -18.38
N LYS A 276 8.37 42.31 -17.13
CA LYS A 276 9.77 42.21 -16.72
C LYS A 276 9.96 41.03 -15.77
N SER A 277 11.01 40.25 -16.00
CA SER A 277 11.44 39.21 -15.06
C SER A 277 11.90 39.81 -13.72
N PHE A 278 11.80 39.04 -12.62
CA PHE A 278 12.28 39.45 -11.30
C PHE A 278 13.70 40.03 -11.33
N ASN A 279 14.61 39.40 -12.08
CA ASN A 279 16.00 39.83 -12.18
C ASN A 279 16.20 41.12 -13.00
N GLN A 280 15.39 41.36 -14.04
CA GLN A 280 15.39 42.66 -14.73
C GLN A 280 14.95 43.76 -13.77
N GLN A 281 13.88 43.52 -13.00
CA GLN A 281 13.42 44.43 -11.95
C GLN A 281 14.49 44.63 -10.87
N TRP A 282 15.20 43.57 -10.48
CA TRP A 282 16.30 43.61 -9.50
C TRP A 282 17.49 44.45 -9.98
N LYS A 283 17.94 44.24 -11.23
CA LYS A 283 19.01 45.05 -11.84
C LYS A 283 18.61 46.51 -11.96
N GLU A 284 17.37 46.80 -12.37
CA GLU A 284 16.87 48.17 -12.44
C GLU A 284 16.80 48.85 -11.07
N ARG A 285 16.51 48.11 -10.00
CA ARG A 285 16.50 48.65 -8.62
C ARG A 285 17.92 48.85 -8.06
N ASN A 286 18.85 47.96 -8.35
CA ASN A 286 20.21 48.01 -7.78
C ASN A 286 21.21 48.81 -8.61
N ASN A 287 21.02 48.95 -9.93
CA ASN A 287 21.78 49.91 -10.75
C ASN A 287 21.28 51.36 -10.58
N LYS A 288 20.28 51.58 -9.72
CA LYS A 288 19.74 52.91 -9.35
C LYS A 288 20.19 53.39 -7.97
N ARG A 289 21.10 52.69 -7.29
CA ARG A 289 21.80 53.26 -6.14
C ARG A 289 22.94 54.15 -6.67
N PRO A 290 23.01 55.44 -6.29
CA PRO A 290 24.15 56.29 -6.63
C PRO A 290 25.46 55.72 -6.10
#